data_AF-A0A7S2IE17-F1
#
_entry.id   AF-A0A7S2IE17-F1
#
_cell.length_a   1.000
_cell.length_b   1.000
_cell.length_c   1.000
_cell.angle_alpha   90.00
_cell.angle_beta   90.00
_cell.angle_gamma   90.00
#
_symmetry.space_group_name_H-M   'P 1'
#
loop_
_entity.id
_entity.type
_entity.pdbx_description
1 polymer ?
#
loop_
_entity_poly.entity_id
_entity_poly.type
_entity_poly.pdbx_seq_one_letter_code
_entity_poly.pdbx_strand_id
1 'polypeptide(L)'
;ASLMVNQGKLDRKQVLITNSRGLVWFDGSEGTHRNEEQRAFAYQGRPDFDTKDLATVIRKVRPTALIGAVGVSPNCFTKDVVDAMLEVCGEQRPIIFALSNPKSQAEITAANCYQWTGGKAIF
;
A
#
# COMPACT_ATOMS: atom_id res chain seq x y z
N ALA A 1 -5.81 11.28 -7.30
CA ALA A 1 -4.52 11.25 -8.02
C ALA A 1 -4.17 12.54 -8.78
N SER A 2 -5.15 13.32 -9.29
CA SER A 2 -4.89 14.58 -10.02
C SER A 2 -3.95 15.55 -9.29
N LEU A 3 -4.11 15.72 -7.97
CA LEU A 3 -3.24 16.59 -7.17
C LEU A 3 -1.77 16.12 -7.14
N MET A 4 -1.53 14.83 -6.92
CA MET A 4 -0.16 14.28 -6.88
C MET A 4 0.55 14.41 -8.22
N VAL A 5 -0.16 14.16 -9.32
CA VAL A 5 0.41 14.20 -10.68
C VAL A 5 0.56 15.63 -11.17
N ASN A 6 -0.46 16.47 -11.01
CA ASN A 6 -0.49 17.81 -11.60
C ASN A 6 0.20 18.88 -10.75
N GLN A 7 0.11 18.76 -9.41
CA GLN A 7 0.72 19.72 -8.48
C GLN A 7 2.00 19.14 -7.86
N GLY A 8 1.95 17.89 -7.42
CA GLY A 8 3.09 17.19 -6.83
C GLY A 8 4.14 16.72 -7.84
N LYS A 9 3.85 16.77 -9.15
CA LYS A 9 4.72 16.27 -10.24
C LYS A 9 5.20 14.82 -10.03
N LEU A 10 4.44 14.01 -9.29
CA LEU A 10 4.73 12.59 -9.08
C LEU A 10 4.46 11.82 -10.38
N ASP A 11 5.40 10.96 -10.77
CA ASP A 11 5.14 9.97 -11.80
C ASP A 11 4.08 9.00 -11.28
N ARG A 12 3.07 8.69 -12.11
CA ARG A 12 2.04 7.70 -11.78
C ARG A 12 2.63 6.35 -11.41
N LYS A 13 3.82 6.01 -11.93
CA LYS A 13 4.57 4.79 -11.57
C LYS A 13 4.97 4.71 -10.10
N GLN A 14 4.98 5.84 -9.38
CA GLN A 14 5.28 5.90 -7.95
C GLN A 14 4.04 5.62 -7.09
N VAL A 15 2.87 5.46 -7.71
CA VAL A 15 1.61 5.15 -7.05
C VAL A 15 1.17 3.77 -7.50
N LEU A 16 1.22 2.82 -6.57
CA LEU A 16 0.75 1.46 -6.77
C LEU A 16 -0.53 1.25 -5.98
N ILE A 17 -1.40 0.39 -6.51
CA ILE A 17 -2.69 0.10 -5.91
C ILE A 17 -2.88 -1.41 -5.77
N THR A 18 -3.63 -1.82 -4.76
CA THR A 18 -4.03 -3.21 -4.55
C THR A 18 -5.54 -3.35 -4.68
N ASN A 19 -6.01 -4.54 -5.02
CA ASN A 19 -7.42 -4.90 -4.98
C ASN A 19 -7.58 -6.33 -4.42
N SER A 20 -8.77 -6.92 -4.50
CA SER A 20 -9.00 -8.29 -3.99
C SER A 20 -8.18 -9.39 -4.68
N ARG A 21 -7.50 -9.10 -5.79
CA ARG A 21 -6.58 -9.99 -6.52
C ARG A 21 -5.11 -9.71 -6.17
N GLY A 22 -4.83 -8.80 -5.24
CA GLY A 22 -3.48 -8.39 -4.85
C GLY A 22 -3.04 -7.08 -5.50
N LEU A 23 -1.73 -6.88 -5.64
CA LEU A 23 -1.13 -5.78 -6.41
C LEU A 23 -1.73 -5.72 -7.82
N VAL A 24 -2.16 -4.53 -8.23
CA VAL A 24 -2.61 -4.28 -9.59
C VAL A 24 -1.38 -4.19 -10.50
N TRP A 25 -1.31 -5.09 -11.48
CA TRP A 25 -0.24 -5.12 -12.47
C TRP A 25 -0.79 -5.31 -13.89
N PHE A 26 0.03 -4.99 -14.88
CA PHE A 26 -0.27 -5.16 -16.30
C PHE A 26 1.04 -5.35 -17.09
N ASP A 27 1.11 -6.36 -17.95
CA ASP A 27 2.30 -6.67 -18.75
C ASP A 27 2.19 -6.29 -20.24
N GLY A 28 1.07 -5.65 -20.63
CA GLY A 28 0.75 -5.37 -22.04
C GLY A 28 -0.32 -6.30 -22.61
N SER A 29 -0.53 -7.47 -21.99
CA SER A 29 -1.50 -8.47 -22.42
C SER A 29 -2.45 -8.88 -21.30
N GLU A 30 -1.91 -9.26 -20.14
CA GLU A 30 -2.64 -9.70 -18.96
C GLU A 30 -2.45 -8.71 -17.80
N GLY A 31 -3.37 -8.76 -16.84
CA GLY A 31 -3.26 -7.97 -15.63
C GLY A 31 -4.38 -8.23 -14.63
N THR A 32 -4.27 -7.59 -13.46
CA THR A 32 -5.22 -7.74 -12.34
C THR A 32 -6.12 -6.52 -12.13
N HIS A 33 -6.02 -5.52 -13.00
CA HIS A 33 -6.88 -4.33 -13.01
C HIS A 33 -8.34 -4.69 -13.32
N ARG A 34 -9.29 -3.97 -12.71
CA ARG A 34 -10.73 -4.15 -12.94
C ARG A 34 -11.36 -3.15 -13.90
N ASN A 35 -10.68 -2.02 -14.12
CA ASN A 35 -11.12 -0.92 -14.97
C ASN A 35 -9.88 -0.12 -15.45
N GLU A 36 -10.10 0.86 -16.32
CA GLU A 36 -9.02 1.66 -16.90
C GLU A 36 -8.35 2.56 -15.86
N GLU A 37 -9.09 3.03 -14.86
CA GLU A 37 -8.56 3.84 -13.77
C GLU A 37 -7.53 3.06 -12.97
N GLN A 38 -7.78 1.78 -12.67
CA GLN A 38 -6.81 0.91 -12.03
C GLN A 38 -5.62 0.62 -12.95
N ARG A 39 -5.86 0.38 -14.24
CA ARG A 39 -4.80 0.12 -15.23
C ARG A 39 -3.79 1.27 -15.30
N ALA A 40 -4.26 2.52 -15.13
CA ALA A 40 -3.40 3.70 -15.15
C ALA A 40 -2.36 3.78 -14.01
N PHE A 41 -2.53 2.98 -12.95
CA PHE A 41 -1.61 2.86 -11.80
C PHE A 41 -1.06 1.43 -11.64
N ALA A 42 -1.18 0.61 -12.68
CA ALA A 42 -0.70 -0.76 -12.63
C ALA A 42 0.83 -0.79 -12.56
N TYR A 43 1.35 -1.67 -11.70
CA TYR A 43 2.74 -2.11 -11.78
C TYR A 43 3.01 -2.67 -13.18
N GLN A 44 4.13 -2.27 -13.78
CA GLN A 44 4.45 -2.64 -15.16
C GLN A 44 5.20 -3.98 -15.20
N GLY A 45 4.66 -4.93 -15.95
CA GLY A 45 5.16 -6.30 -16.04
C GLY A 45 4.45 -7.26 -15.09
N ARG A 46 4.62 -8.56 -15.35
CA ARG A 46 4.07 -9.65 -14.55
C ARG A 46 4.96 -9.87 -13.31
N PRO A 47 4.42 -9.72 -12.08
CA PRO A 47 5.19 -9.98 -10.87
C PRO A 47 5.63 -11.45 -10.75
N ASP A 48 6.84 -11.67 -10.26
CA ASP A 48 7.42 -12.98 -9.94
C ASP A 48 7.28 -13.35 -8.45
N PHE A 49 6.47 -12.59 -7.71
CA PHE A 49 6.23 -12.73 -6.27
C PHE A 49 4.73 -12.78 -5.97
N ASP A 50 4.37 -13.24 -4.76
CA ASP A 50 2.97 -13.30 -4.34
C ASP A 50 2.40 -11.89 -4.18
N THR A 51 1.53 -11.50 -5.12
CA THR A 51 0.90 -10.19 -5.14
C THR A 51 -0.23 -10.05 -4.12
N LYS A 52 -0.72 -11.15 -3.53
CA LYS A 52 -1.81 -11.13 -2.55
C LYS A 52 -1.31 -10.93 -1.12
N ASP A 53 -0.09 -11.35 -0.82
CA ASP A 53 0.55 -11.05 0.46
C ASP A 53 1.08 -9.62 0.48
N LEU A 54 0.42 -8.76 1.27
CA LEU A 54 0.78 -7.34 1.36
C LEU A 54 2.20 -7.12 1.91
N ALA A 55 2.66 -7.96 2.84
CA ALA A 55 4.02 -7.85 3.37
C ALA A 55 5.07 -8.16 2.30
N THR A 56 4.86 -9.20 1.49
CA THR A 56 5.68 -9.50 0.31
C THR A 56 5.67 -8.36 -0.70
N VAL A 57 4.49 -7.81 -1.02
CA VAL A 57 4.37 -6.65 -1.92
C VAL A 57 5.21 -5.48 -1.41
N ILE A 58 5.10 -5.12 -0.13
CA ILE A 58 5.87 -4.02 0.49
C ILE A 58 7.37 -4.26 0.35
N ARG A 59 7.87 -5.45 0.69
CA ARG A 59 9.30 -5.78 0.55
C ARG A 59 9.81 -5.65 -0.88
N LYS A 60 8.97 -5.99 -1.86
CA LYS A 60 9.32 -5.98 -3.28
C LYS A 60 9.27 -4.58 -3.88
N VAL A 61 8.20 -3.82 -3.62
CA VAL A 61 7.98 -2.50 -4.23
C VAL A 61 8.56 -1.36 -3.41
N ARG A 62 8.95 -1.62 -2.15
CA ARG A 62 9.62 -0.71 -1.21
C ARG A 62 8.93 0.66 -1.10
N PRO A 63 7.63 0.69 -0.73
CA PRO A 63 6.91 1.96 -0.60
C PRO A 63 7.40 2.74 0.63
N THR A 64 7.25 4.06 0.59
CA THR A 64 7.48 4.94 1.75
C THR A 64 6.18 5.30 2.47
N ALA A 65 5.05 5.15 1.79
CA ALA A 65 3.71 5.40 2.31
C ALA A 65 2.77 4.23 2.01
N LEU A 66 2.00 3.82 3.01
CA LEU A 66 0.95 2.81 2.91
C LEU A 66 -0.39 3.45 3.29
N ILE A 67 -1.38 3.35 2.41
CA ILE A 67 -2.70 3.97 2.59
C ILE A 67 -3.77 2.89 2.49
N GLY A 68 -4.51 2.70 3.57
CA GLY A 68 -5.69 1.85 3.66
C GLY A 68 -6.95 2.68 3.50
N ALA A 69 -7.79 2.31 2.51
CA ALA A 69 -9.08 2.97 2.24
C ALA A 69 -10.11 1.96 1.70
N VAL A 70 -10.02 0.71 2.16
CA VAL A 70 -10.74 -0.43 1.53
C VAL A 70 -12.08 -0.70 2.22
N GLY A 71 -12.21 -0.37 3.51
CA GLY A 71 -13.46 -0.43 4.29
C GLY A 71 -14.01 -1.83 4.58
N VAL A 72 -13.44 -2.88 3.97
CA VAL A 72 -13.95 -4.27 4.02
C VAL A 72 -12.93 -5.28 4.55
N SER A 73 -11.85 -4.82 5.18
CA SER A 73 -10.79 -5.68 5.73
C SER A 73 -10.19 -5.07 6.99
N PRO A 74 -10.93 -5.13 8.12
CA PRO A 74 -10.44 -4.63 9.40
C PRO A 74 -9.16 -5.34 9.80
N ASN A 75 -8.23 -4.62 10.44
CA ASN A 75 -6.95 -5.17 10.93
C ASN A 75 -6.04 -5.77 9.84
N CYS A 76 -6.21 -5.39 8.56
CA CYS A 76 -5.38 -5.92 7.46
C CYS A 76 -3.93 -5.39 7.48
N PHE A 77 -3.63 -4.30 8.18
CA PHE A 77 -2.26 -3.88 8.46
C PHE A 77 -1.78 -4.60 9.71
N THR A 78 -1.42 -5.88 9.50
CA THR A 78 -0.89 -6.76 10.55
C THR A 78 0.50 -6.30 11.01
N LYS A 79 1.00 -6.91 12.10
CA LYS A 79 2.36 -6.64 12.56
C LYS A 79 3.41 -6.91 11.49
N ASP A 80 3.27 -7.99 10.72
CA ASP A 80 4.19 -8.33 9.63
C ASP A 80 4.20 -7.28 8.51
N VAL A 81 3.05 -6.66 8.22
CA VAL A 81 2.93 -5.56 7.25
C VAL A 81 3.66 -4.32 7.76
N VAL A 82 3.52 -4.01 9.04
CA VAL A 82 4.19 -2.86 9.68
C VAL A 82 5.71 -3.10 9.78
N ASP A 83 6.13 -4.31 10.14
CA ASP A 83 7.54 -4.70 10.16
C ASP A 83 8.15 -4.60 8.76
N ALA A 84 7.43 -5.02 7.71
CA ALA A 84 7.87 -4.86 6.32
C ALA A 84 8.02 -3.38 5.93
N MET A 85 7.12 -2.49 6.37
CA MET A 85 7.26 -1.04 6.15
C MET A 85 8.52 -0.48 6.83
N LEU A 86 8.81 -0.90 8.06
CA LEU A 86 10.03 -0.48 8.78
C LEU A 86 11.29 -1.00 8.10
N GLU A 87 11.28 -2.26 7.65
CA GLU A 87 12.39 -2.90 6.94
C GLU A 87 12.77 -2.12 5.67
N VAL A 88 11.77 -1.75 4.85
CA VAL A 88 12.05 -1.08 3.57
C VAL A 88 12.39 0.40 3.73
N CYS A 89 11.87 1.08 4.77
CA CYS A 89 12.14 2.48 5.06
C CYS A 89 13.46 2.72 5.84
N GLY A 90 13.95 1.73 6.58
CA GLY A 90 15.20 1.82 7.34
C GLY A 90 15.18 2.93 8.40
N GLU A 91 16.01 3.95 8.22
CA GLU A 91 16.07 5.13 9.13
C GLU A 91 14.96 6.15 8.86
N GLN A 92 14.31 6.08 7.70
CA GLN A 92 13.21 6.98 7.37
C GLN A 92 11.94 6.61 8.12
N ARG A 93 11.07 7.59 8.33
CA ARG A 93 9.76 7.38 8.99
C ARG A 93 8.74 6.88 7.97
N PRO A 94 8.16 5.67 8.12
CA PRO A 94 7.09 5.21 7.23
C PRO A 94 5.82 6.04 7.46
N ILE A 95 5.09 6.33 6.38
CA ILE A 95 3.74 6.91 6.46
C ILE A 95 2.73 5.76 6.40
N ILE A 96 1.83 5.65 7.37
CA ILE A 96 0.81 4.61 7.44
C ILE A 96 -0.53 5.26 7.72
N PHE A 97 -1.42 5.33 6.72
CA PHE A 97 -2.76 5.88 6.90
C PHE A 97 -3.80 4.76 6.93
N ALA A 98 -4.55 4.64 8.03
CA ALA A 98 -5.72 3.76 8.13
C ALA A 98 -7.00 4.62 8.06
N LEU A 99 -7.58 4.75 6.87
CA LEU A 99 -8.68 5.69 6.60
C LEU A 99 -10.06 5.02 6.64
N SER A 100 -10.13 3.70 6.79
CA SER A 100 -11.40 2.98 6.80
C SER A 100 -12.25 3.34 8.02
N ASN A 101 -13.53 3.61 7.76
CA ASN A 101 -14.52 4.01 8.76
C ASN A 101 -15.74 3.07 8.74
N PRO A 102 -16.44 2.85 9.87
CA PRO A 102 -16.16 3.37 11.22
C PRO A 102 -14.87 2.77 11.83
N LYS A 103 -14.40 3.27 12.99
CA LYS A 103 -13.13 2.82 13.62
C LYS A 103 -12.95 1.30 13.73
N SER A 104 -14.04 0.53 13.83
CA SER A 104 -14.00 -0.94 13.83
C SER A 104 -13.56 -1.55 12.51
N GLN A 105 -13.53 -0.78 11.42
CA GLN A 105 -13.07 -1.16 10.09
C GLN A 105 -11.67 -0.63 9.76
N ALA A 106 -11.01 0.07 10.70
CA ALA A 106 -9.67 0.57 10.49
C ALA A 106 -8.69 -0.57 10.20
N GLU A 107 -7.76 -0.32 9.28
CA GLU A 107 -6.75 -1.29 8.88
C GLU A 107 -5.76 -1.63 10.01
N ILE A 108 -5.53 -0.68 10.92
CA ILE A 108 -4.76 -0.82 12.17
C ILE A 108 -5.21 0.27 13.15
N THR A 109 -5.10 0.01 14.45
CA THR A 109 -5.32 1.05 15.47
C THR A 109 -4.10 1.95 15.61
N ALA A 110 -4.29 3.22 15.97
CA ALA A 110 -3.17 4.13 16.26
C ALA A 110 -2.23 3.55 17.34
N ALA A 111 -2.79 2.95 18.38
CA ALA A 111 -2.03 2.32 19.46
C ALA A 111 -1.10 1.20 18.95
N ASN A 112 -1.62 0.29 18.12
CA ASN A 112 -0.82 -0.78 17.53
C ASN A 112 0.25 -0.22 16.59
N CYS A 113 -0.10 0.76 15.74
CA CYS A 113 0.85 1.37 14.81
C CYS A 113 2.06 1.97 15.56
N TYR A 114 1.81 2.79 16.58
CA TYR A 114 2.88 3.40 17.37
C TYR A 114 3.67 2.36 18.18
N GLN A 115 2.99 1.37 18.77
CA GLN A 115 3.67 0.32 19.53
C GLN A 115 4.60 -0.51 18.64
N TRP A 116 4.13 -0.96 17.48
CA TRP A 116 4.91 -1.84 16.60
C TRP A 116 6.04 -1.10 15.89
N THR A 117 5.90 0.20 15.68
CA THR A 117 6.91 1.03 15.01
C THR A 117 7.90 1.69 15.98
N GLY A 118 7.73 1.48 17.29
CA GLY A 118 8.51 2.20 18.30
C GLY A 118 8.35 3.73 18.17
N GLY A 119 7.17 4.19 17.76
CA GLY A 119 6.86 5.60 17.54
C GLY A 119 7.43 6.21 16.24
N LYS A 120 8.04 5.41 15.35
CA LYS A 120 8.64 5.93 14.11
C LYS A 120 7.64 6.31 13.03
N ALA A 121 6.51 5.62 12.95
CA ALA A 121 5.54 5.87 11.88
C ALA A 121 4.85 7.22 12.03
N ILE A 122 4.60 7.86 10.88
CA ILE A 122 3.65 8.95 10.76
C ILE A 122 2.30 8.30 10.48
N PHE A 123 1.41 8.31 11.47
CA PHE A 123 0.07 7.71 11.41
C PHE A 123 -1.02 8.77 11.30
#